data_AF-A0A847L571-F1
#
_entry.id   AF-A0A847L571-F1
#
_cell.length_a   1.000
_cell.length_b   1.000
_cell.length_c   1.000
_cell.angle_alpha   90.00
_cell.angle_beta   90.00
_cell.angle_gamma   90.00
#
_symmetry.space_group_name_H-M   'P 1'
#
loop_
_entity.id
_entity.type
_entity.pdbx_description
1 polymer ?
#
loop_
_entity_poly.entity_id
_entity_poly.type
_entity_poly.pdbx_seq_one_letter_code
_entity_poly.pdbx_strand_id
1 'polypeptide(L)'
;MKTNQFIRTTLFFILFGLFGTFSFAKTHNNLIYDTEEVNGVMISQTVYKQDDGILAKYQKYTYEYDDNHRITRNTSYKWSNGTWTKDMCIRHEYIDNSIKTTYYKWDNDKKEYILQPNMTLITENN
;
A
#
# COMPACT_ATOMS: atom_id res chain seq x y z
N MET A 1 -39.36 8.92 31.64
CA MET A 1 -37.97 9.44 31.62
C MET A 1 -37.24 8.83 30.43
N LYS A 2 -36.79 9.74 29.56
CA LYS A 2 -35.94 9.66 28.36
C LYS A 2 -35.44 8.31 27.85
N THR A 3 -35.97 7.95 26.69
CA THR A 3 -35.35 7.15 25.62
C THR A 3 -34.11 7.87 25.09
N ASN A 4 -32.96 7.21 25.03
CA ASN A 4 -31.81 7.68 24.28
C ASN A 4 -31.50 6.68 23.15
N GLN A 5 -32.08 6.96 21.98
CA GLN A 5 -31.37 6.78 20.71
C GLN A 5 -30.09 7.63 20.78
N PHE A 6 -28.95 7.11 20.34
CA PHE A 6 -28.15 7.75 19.29
C PHE A 6 -27.02 6.83 18.85
N ILE A 7 -27.04 6.54 17.55
CA ILE A 7 -26.00 5.92 16.73
C ILE A 7 -24.65 6.60 17.02
N ARG A 8 -23.59 5.82 17.24
CA ARG A 8 -22.21 6.33 17.23
C ARG A 8 -21.48 5.80 16.01
N THR A 9 -21.61 6.53 14.92
CA THR A 9 -20.71 6.47 13.77
C THR A 9 -19.71 7.61 13.88
N THR A 10 -18.46 7.29 13.52
CA THR A 10 -17.44 8.17 12.91
C THR A 10 -16.17 8.45 13.73
N LEU A 11 -15.05 8.07 13.08
CA LEU A 11 -13.65 8.45 13.25
C LEU A 11 -13.41 9.93 13.61
N PHE A 12 -12.32 10.24 14.32
CA PHE A 12 -11.08 10.77 13.72
C PHE A 12 -10.08 11.34 14.75
N PHE A 13 -8.79 11.15 14.40
CA PHE A 13 -7.56 11.91 14.70
C PHE A 13 -7.32 12.43 16.12
N ILE A 14 -6.10 12.21 16.64
CA ILE A 14 -5.15 13.24 17.12
C ILE A 14 -3.94 12.51 17.73
N LEU A 15 -2.77 12.67 17.13
CA LEU A 15 -1.62 13.13 17.89
C LEU A 15 -0.64 13.85 16.96
N PHE A 16 -0.84 15.15 16.82
CA PHE A 16 0.17 16.06 16.29
C PHE A 16 0.70 16.91 17.42
N GLY A 17 2.02 16.98 17.51
CA GLY A 17 2.73 18.13 18.08
C GLY A 17 3.66 17.80 19.23
N LEU A 18 4.98 17.90 18.98
CA LEU A 18 5.86 18.82 19.72
C LEU A 18 7.12 19.13 18.87
N PHE A 19 7.08 20.34 18.30
CA PHE A 19 8.13 21.28 17.91
C PHE A 19 9.55 20.80 17.53
N GLY A 20 9.85 20.96 16.23
CA GLY A 20 11.17 21.39 15.75
C GLY A 20 10.95 22.36 14.59
N THR A 21 11.62 23.51 14.59
CA THR A 21 11.64 24.43 13.45
C THR A 21 12.34 23.76 12.28
N PHE A 22 11.57 23.15 11.38
CA PHE A 22 12.05 22.70 10.09
C PHE A 22 11.49 23.64 9.03
N SER A 23 12.38 24.21 8.22
CA SER A 23 12.04 24.92 7.00
C SER A 23 10.90 24.19 6.28
N PHE A 24 9.81 24.89 5.97
CA PHE A 24 8.82 24.37 5.03
C PHE A 24 9.51 24.27 3.66
N ALA A 25 10.25 23.19 3.41
CA ALA A 25 10.34 22.68 2.07
C ALA A 25 8.89 22.45 1.66
N LYS A 26 8.40 23.22 0.70
CA LYS A 26 7.12 22.99 0.07
C LYS A 26 7.21 21.63 -0.59
N THR A 27 6.89 20.56 0.15
CA THR A 27 6.78 19.23 -0.43
C THR A 27 5.53 19.27 -1.27
N HIS A 28 5.67 19.74 -2.51
CA HIS A 28 4.69 19.45 -3.54
C HIS A 28 4.67 17.93 -3.66
N ASN A 29 3.76 17.26 -2.93
CA ASN A 29 3.46 15.86 -3.14
C ASN A 29 2.86 15.78 -4.54
N ASN A 30 3.72 15.55 -5.52
CA ASN A 30 3.39 15.58 -6.93
C ASN A 30 2.93 14.20 -7.41
N LEU A 31 2.43 13.37 -6.50
CA LEU A 31 1.91 12.05 -6.82
C LEU A 31 0.39 12.10 -6.95
N ILE A 32 -0.11 11.56 -8.04
CA ILE A 32 -1.54 11.36 -8.30
C ILE A 32 -1.81 9.86 -8.28
N TYR A 33 -2.90 9.46 -7.62
CA TYR A 33 -3.25 8.06 -7.41
C TYR A 33 -4.54 7.76 -8.16
N ASP A 34 -4.51 6.73 -8.99
CA ASP A 34 -5.66 6.18 -9.70
C ASP A 34 -5.93 4.78 -9.16
N THR A 35 -7.08 4.60 -8.50
CA THR A 35 -7.43 3.37 -7.81
C THR A 35 -8.52 2.63 -8.58
N GLU A 36 -8.33 1.33 -8.75
CA GLU A 36 -9.31 0.44 -9.34
C GLU A 36 -9.93 -0.44 -8.25
N GLU A 37 -11.26 -0.41 -8.14
CA GLU A 37 -12.01 -1.19 -7.17
C GLU A 37 -12.99 -2.14 -7.87
N VAL A 38 -13.11 -3.36 -7.35
CA VAL A 38 -14.08 -4.36 -7.80
C VAL A 38 -14.75 -4.95 -6.56
N ASN A 39 -16.08 -4.99 -6.54
CA ASN A 39 -16.87 -5.54 -5.42
C ASN A 39 -16.52 -4.93 -4.04
N GLY A 40 -16.14 -3.65 -4.00
CA GLY A 40 -15.81 -2.93 -2.77
C GLY A 40 -14.40 -3.17 -2.22
N VAL A 41 -13.52 -3.84 -2.97
CA VAL A 41 -12.10 -3.98 -2.64
C VAL A 41 -11.21 -3.36 -3.72
N MET A 42 -10.10 -2.75 -3.31
CA MET A 42 -9.09 -2.17 -4.20
C MET A 42 -8.25 -3.26 -4.84
N ILE A 43 -8.37 -3.48 -6.16
CA ILE A 43 -7.60 -4.51 -6.87
C ILE A 43 -6.30 -3.96 -7.46
N SER A 44 -6.24 -2.65 -7.75
CA SER A 44 -5.02 -2.01 -8.23
C SER A 44 -4.96 -0.53 -7.90
N GLN A 45 -3.75 0.01 -7.86
CA GLN A 45 -3.49 1.45 -7.74
C GLN A 45 -2.33 1.83 -8.65
N THR A 46 -2.57 2.77 -9.56
CA THR A 46 -1.52 3.37 -10.39
C THR A 46 -1.12 4.71 -9.81
N VAL A 47 0.17 4.88 -9.56
CA VAL A 47 0.78 6.13 -9.11
C VAL A 47 1.39 6.82 -10.30
N TYR A 48 1.05 8.09 -10.45
CA TYR A 48 1.60 9.00 -11.43
C TYR A 48 2.40 10.08 -10.73
N LYS A 49 3.46 10.56 -11.36
CA LYS A 49 4.23 11.71 -10.93
C LYS A 49 3.92 12.88 -11.87
N GLN A 50 3.52 14.00 -11.28
CA GLN A 50 3.32 15.26 -11.98
C GLN A 50 4.63 16.05 -11.97
N ASP A 51 5.12 16.42 -13.15
CA ASP A 51 6.28 17.28 -13.30
C ASP A 51 5.97 18.35 -14.36
N ASP A 52 6.09 19.62 -13.99
CA ASP A 52 5.75 20.77 -14.85
C ASP A 52 4.39 20.66 -15.56
N GLY A 53 3.37 20.15 -14.86
CA GLY A 53 2.01 19.99 -15.38
C GLY A 53 1.79 18.74 -16.24
N ILE A 54 2.84 17.96 -16.52
CA ILE A 54 2.76 16.70 -17.26
C ILE A 54 2.64 15.54 -16.27
N LEU A 55 1.71 14.63 -16.54
CA LEU A 55 1.49 13.44 -15.72
C LEU A 55 2.22 12.22 -16.32
N ALA A 56 3.22 11.69 -15.61
CA ALA A 56 3.98 10.52 -16.01
C ALA A 56 3.63 9.31 -15.13
N LYS A 57 3.44 8.13 -15.75
CA LYS A 57 3.32 6.87 -15.01
C LYS A 57 4.59 6.62 -14.19
N TYR A 58 4.42 6.21 -12.93
CA TYR A 58 5.54 6.02 -12.02
C TYR A 58 5.57 4.59 -11.45
N GLN A 59 4.54 4.21 -10.70
CA GLN A 59 4.43 2.89 -10.08
C GLN A 59 3.02 2.33 -10.22
N LYS A 60 2.88 1.01 -10.14
CA LYS A 60 1.58 0.35 -10.01
C LYS A 60 1.64 -0.69 -8.91
N TYR A 61 0.55 -0.84 -8.18
CA TYR A 61 0.35 -1.86 -7.18
C TYR A 61 -0.87 -2.70 -7.57
N THR A 62 -0.81 -4.01 -7.33
CA THR A 62 -1.95 -4.91 -7.48
C THR A 62 -2.10 -5.75 -6.22
N TYR A 63 -3.35 -6.00 -5.84
CA TYR A 63 -3.68 -6.65 -4.59
C TYR A 63 -4.47 -7.93 -4.85
N GLU A 64 -4.11 -8.99 -4.16
CA GLU A 64 -4.89 -10.22 -4.08
C GLU A 64 -5.37 -10.41 -2.65
N TYR A 65 -6.53 -11.02 -2.52
CA TYR A 65 -7.25 -11.17 -1.25
C TYR A 65 -7.59 -12.63 -1.02
N ASP A 66 -7.78 -13.01 0.25
CA ASP A 66 -8.43 -14.28 0.62
C ASP A 66 -9.96 -14.12 0.71
N ASP A 67 -10.64 -15.23 1.04
CA ASP A 67 -12.10 -15.29 1.18
C ASP A 67 -12.65 -14.39 2.30
N ASN A 68 -11.78 -13.93 3.22
CA ASN A 68 -12.13 -12.99 4.30
C ASN A 68 -11.82 -11.53 3.91
N HIS A 69 -11.54 -11.27 2.64
CA HIS A 69 -11.11 -9.96 2.11
C HIS A 69 -9.85 -9.40 2.79
N ARG A 70 -8.94 -10.26 3.23
CA ARG A 70 -7.63 -9.86 3.75
C ARG A 70 -6.59 -9.92 2.63
N ILE A 71 -5.71 -8.92 2.55
CA ILE A 71 -4.68 -8.87 1.49
C ILE A 71 -3.69 -10.03 1.70
N THR A 72 -3.59 -10.95 0.74
CA THR A 72 -2.63 -12.06 0.75
C THR A 72 -1.39 -11.75 -0.09
N ARG A 73 -1.53 -10.90 -1.10
CA ARG A 73 -0.42 -10.48 -1.97
C ARG A 73 -0.55 -9.02 -2.38
N ASN A 74 0.56 -8.30 -2.31
CA ASN A 74 0.74 -6.99 -2.92
C ASN A 74 1.92 -7.07 -3.88
N THR A 75 1.69 -6.84 -5.16
CA THR A 75 2.75 -6.80 -6.17
C THR A 75 2.96 -5.38 -6.65
N SER A 76 4.20 -4.90 -6.61
CA SER A 76 4.58 -3.60 -7.14
C SER A 76 5.26 -3.73 -8.51
N TYR A 77 5.01 -2.72 -9.33
CA TYR A 77 5.56 -2.56 -10.66
C TYR A 77 6.12 -1.16 -10.82
N LYS A 78 7.18 -1.04 -11.62
CA LYS A 78 7.75 0.24 -12.05
C LYS A 78 7.44 0.47 -13.51
N TRP A 79 7.14 1.73 -13.87
CA TRP A 79 7.04 2.09 -15.27
C TRP A 79 8.44 2.24 -15.85
N SER A 80 8.78 1.44 -16.85
CA SER A 80 10.09 1.50 -17.52
C SER A 80 9.94 1.07 -18.98
N ASN A 81 10.59 1.79 -19.89
CA ASN A 81 10.60 1.49 -21.32
C ASN A 81 9.19 1.30 -21.93
N GLY A 82 8.23 2.12 -21.50
CA GLY A 82 6.86 2.10 -22.04
C GLY A 82 6.00 0.93 -21.54
N THR A 83 6.44 0.18 -20.52
CA THR A 83 5.69 -0.94 -19.95
C THR A 83 5.84 -1.04 -18.43
N TRP A 84 4.96 -1.81 -17.80
CA TRP A 84 5.06 -2.14 -16.38
C TRP A 84 6.03 -3.30 -16.17
N THR A 85 7.11 -3.06 -15.43
CA THR A 85 8.08 -4.09 -15.04
C THR A 85 7.89 -4.47 -13.59
N LYS A 86 7.95 -5.78 -13.29
CA LYS A 86 7.84 -6.29 -11.91
C LYS A 86 8.96 -5.73 -11.04
N ASP A 87 8.64 -5.35 -9.81
CA ASP A 87 9.61 -4.78 -8.87
C ASP A 87 9.67 -5.59 -7.56
N MET A 88 8.62 -5.54 -6.73
CA MET A 88 8.53 -6.28 -5.48
C MET A 88 7.25 -7.11 -5.44
N CYS A 89 7.26 -8.16 -4.62
CA CYS A 89 6.07 -8.87 -4.20
C CYS A 89 6.12 -8.99 -2.67
N ILE A 90 5.03 -8.66 -2.00
CA ILE A 90 4.84 -8.84 -0.57
C ILE A 90 3.73 -9.88 -0.42
N ARG A 91 3.94 -10.85 0.47
CA ARG A 91 2.95 -11.88 0.78
C ARG A 91 2.65 -11.89 2.26
N HIS A 92 1.37 -11.98 2.59
CA HIS A 92 0.89 -12.10 3.96
C HIS A 92 0.34 -13.50 4.18
N GLU A 93 0.80 -14.15 5.23
CA GLU A 93 0.34 -15.44 5.71
C GLU A 93 -0.28 -15.21 7.09
N TYR A 94 -1.59 -15.41 7.20
CA TYR A 94 -2.36 -15.23 8.43
C TYR A 94 -2.35 -16.54 9.22
N ILE A 95 -1.69 -16.56 10.38
CA ILE A 95 -1.48 -17.75 11.21
C ILE A 95 -1.99 -17.42 12.62
N ASP A 96 -3.10 -18.03 13.02
CA ASP A 96 -3.78 -17.73 14.29
C ASP A 96 -3.99 -16.21 14.48
N ASN A 97 -3.40 -15.66 15.55
CA ASN A 97 -3.40 -14.23 15.86
C ASN A 97 -2.13 -13.52 15.35
N SER A 98 -1.47 -14.03 14.32
CA SER A 98 -0.26 -13.43 13.77
C SER A 98 -0.32 -13.30 12.25
N ILE A 99 0.41 -12.32 11.73
CA ILE A 99 0.59 -12.10 10.31
C ILE A 99 2.08 -12.19 10.02
N LYS A 100 2.46 -13.17 9.21
CA LYS A 100 3.80 -13.28 8.66
C LYS A 100 3.84 -12.57 7.31
N THR A 101 4.66 -11.53 7.21
CA THR A 101 4.86 -10.74 6.00
C THR A 101 6.21 -11.08 5.40
N THR A 102 6.21 -11.65 4.19
CA THR A 102 7.42 -12.00 3.44
C THR A 102 7.58 -11.09 2.23
N TYR A 103 8.80 -10.59 2.03
CA TYR A 103 9.14 -9.68 0.94
C TYR A 103 9.97 -10.41 -0.10
N TYR A 104 9.71 -10.12 -1.37
CA TYR A 104 10.42 -10.68 -2.50
C TYR A 104 10.78 -9.59 -3.49
N LYS A 105 11.98 -9.67 -4.05
CA LYS A 105 12.46 -8.80 -5.13
C LYS A 105 12.39 -9.54 -6.46
N TRP A 106 11.89 -8.89 -7.49
CA TRP A 106 11.94 -9.45 -8.84
C TRP A 106 13.39 -9.52 -9.34
N ASP A 107 13.81 -10.71 -9.76
CA ASP A 107 15.07 -10.94 -10.45
C ASP A 107 14.80 -11.05 -11.96
N ASN A 108 15.37 -10.11 -12.73
CA ASN A 108 15.11 -10.04 -14.16
C ASN A 108 15.81 -11.15 -14.95
N ASP A 109 16.87 -11.75 -14.43
CA ASP A 109 17.62 -12.78 -15.14
C ASP A 109 16.96 -14.14 -14.93
N LYS A 110 16.57 -14.43 -13.69
CA LYS A 110 15.88 -15.67 -13.32
C LYS A 110 14.38 -15.66 -13.62
N LYS A 111 13.81 -14.49 -13.91
CA LYS A 111 12.37 -14.29 -14.14
C LYS A 111 11.51 -14.80 -12.97
N GLU A 112 11.96 -14.59 -11.75
CA GLU A 112 11.27 -15.03 -10.54
C GLU A 112 11.39 -14.01 -9.40
N TYR A 113 10.58 -14.20 -8.37
CA TYR A 113 10.62 -13.40 -7.14
C TYR A 113 11.52 -14.06 -6.10
N ILE A 114 12.63 -13.41 -5.77
CA ILE A 114 13.63 -13.90 -4.81
C ILE A 114 13.32 -13.36 -3.42
N LEU A 115 13.19 -14.28 -2.46
CA LEU A 115 12.92 -13.96 -1.05
C LEU A 115 13.99 -13.00 -0.51
N GLN A 116 13.53 -11.98 0.22
CA GLN A 116 14.36 -11.03 0.95
C GLN A 116 14.24 -11.34 2.45
N PRO A 117 15.05 -12.28 2.98
CA PRO A 117 14.84 -12.83 4.33
C PRO A 117 14.96 -11.76 5.42
N ASN A 118 15.86 -10.80 5.26
CA ASN A 118 16.14 -9.75 6.25
C ASN A 118 15.00 -8.71 6.39
N MET A 119 13.99 -8.75 5.53
CA MET A 119 12.81 -7.88 5.63
C MET A 119 11.57 -8.63 6.12
N THR A 120 11.65 -9.95 6.36
CA THR A 120 10.48 -10.73 6.81
C THR A 120 10.10 -10.33 8.23
N LEU A 121 8.81 -10.06 8.44
CA LEU A 121 8.27 -9.61 9.72
C LEU A 121 7.16 -10.57 10.18
N ILE A 122 7.09 -10.81 11.48
CA ILE A 122 5.96 -11.48 12.12
C ILE A 122 5.35 -10.47 13.09
N THR A 123 4.07 -10.17 12.90
CA THR A 123 3.34 -9.20 13.72
C THR A 123 2.16 -9.90 14.37
N GLU A 124 1.97 -9.72 15.68
CA GLU A 124 0.77 -10.19 16.38
C GLU A 124 -0.40 -9.24 16.11
N ASN A 125 -1.56 -9.80 15.77
CA ASN A 125 -2.84 -9.10 15.74
C ASN A 125 -3.35 -9.05 17.19
N ASN A 126 -3.20 -7.88 17.81
CA ASN A 126 -3.85 -7.56 19.09
C ASN A 126 -5.32 -7.21 18.91
#